data_AF-A0A3P7N4T6-F1
#
_entry.id   AF-A0A3P7N4T6-F1
#
_cell.length_a   1.000
_cell.length_b   1.000
_cell.length_c   1.000
_cell.angle_alpha   90.00
_cell.angle_beta   90.00
_cell.angle_gamma   90.00
#
_symmetry.space_group_name_H-M   'P 1'
#
loop_
_entity.id
_entity.type
_entity.pdbx_description
1 polymer ?
#
loop_
_entity_poly.entity_id
_entity_poly.type
_entity_poly.pdbx_seq_one_letter_code
_entity_poly.pdbx_strand_id
1 'polypeptide(L)'
;MCKCTALSLSYLAKDDLDKFPLCDYTKCEVDVQKGNYSDSECTSRCFRDCRQIRYEIDHENQGRMLRPDLTLINLNWGSFEYLSMEQQWKYSITAFIAALGGSIGMWLGLSILSLIQGGTYLYSYFARKVVKEKLLKKISEQHNARRGSK
;
A
#
# COMPACT_ATOMS: atom_id res chain seq x y z
N MET A 1 2.02 30.98 8.39
CA MET A 1 0.74 30.52 7.83
C MET A 1 -0.30 30.44 8.94
N CYS A 2 -1.51 30.91 8.66
CA CYS A 2 -2.65 30.77 9.54
C CYS A 2 -2.97 29.27 9.69
N LYS A 3 -3.08 28.75 10.92
CA LYS A 3 -3.41 27.34 11.19
C LYS A 3 -4.92 27.12 11.04
N CYS A 4 -5.48 27.44 9.88
CA CYS A 4 -6.90 27.41 9.61
C CYS A 4 -7.16 26.97 8.17
N THR A 5 -8.39 26.51 7.92
CA THR A 5 -8.84 26.04 6.61
C THR A 5 -9.47 27.19 5.84
N ALA A 6 -9.04 27.39 4.58
CA ALA A 6 -9.66 28.38 3.71
C ALA A 6 -11.13 28.01 3.42
N LEU A 7 -11.99 29.02 3.27
CA LEU A 7 -13.42 28.79 3.03
C LEU A 7 -13.68 27.96 1.76
N SER A 8 -12.87 28.17 0.72
CA SER A 8 -12.92 27.42 -0.54
C SER A 8 -12.59 25.94 -0.37
N LEU A 9 -11.88 25.54 0.69
CA LEU A 9 -11.48 24.14 0.95
C LEU A 9 -12.32 23.47 2.03
N SER A 10 -13.34 24.16 2.55
CA SER A 10 -14.24 23.66 3.61
C SER A 10 -14.90 22.33 3.25
N TYR A 11 -15.19 22.09 1.98
CA TYR A 11 -15.81 20.85 1.51
C TYR A 11 -14.84 19.65 1.53
N LEU A 12 -13.52 19.90 1.47
CA LEU A 12 -12.48 18.88 1.50
C LEU A 12 -12.04 18.54 2.92
N ALA A 13 -12.05 19.52 3.82
CA ALA A 13 -11.54 19.40 5.19
C ALA A 13 -12.62 19.06 6.23
N LYS A 14 -13.75 18.47 5.82
CA LYS A 14 -14.90 18.20 6.72
C LYS A 14 -14.52 17.43 7.97
N ASP A 15 -13.65 16.43 7.84
CA ASP A 15 -13.21 15.58 8.96
C ASP A 15 -12.08 16.23 9.78
N ASP A 16 -11.36 17.21 9.20
CA ASP A 16 -10.25 17.92 9.83
C ASP A 16 -10.65 19.28 10.41
N LEU A 17 -11.93 19.65 10.34
CA LEU A 17 -12.44 20.95 10.76
C LEU A 17 -12.29 21.21 12.27
N ASP A 18 -12.29 20.13 13.07
CA ASP A 18 -12.05 20.19 14.52
C ASP A 18 -10.60 20.58 14.84
N LYS A 19 -9.66 20.22 13.95
CA LYS A 19 -8.22 20.49 14.10
C LYS A 19 -7.82 21.80 13.45
N PHE A 20 -8.47 22.15 12.34
CA PHE A 20 -8.23 23.37 11.56
C PHE A 20 -9.56 24.06 11.24
N PRO A 21 -10.01 25.00 12.10
CA PRO A 21 -11.28 25.70 11.89
C PRO A 21 -11.18 26.62 10.66
N LEU A 22 -12.33 27.11 10.21
CA LEU A 22 -12.40 28.05 9.10
C LEU A 22 -11.63 29.34 9.40
N CYS A 23 -10.86 29.82 8.42
CA CYS A 23 -10.09 31.05 8.56
C CYS A 23 -10.97 32.29 8.70
N ASP A 24 -10.68 33.10 9.72
CA ASP A 24 -11.14 34.47 9.81
C ASP A 24 -10.07 35.40 9.20
N TYR A 25 -10.30 35.82 7.96
CA TYR A 25 -9.35 36.62 7.18
C TYR A 25 -9.14 38.04 7.74
N THR A 26 -9.98 38.50 8.68
CA THR A 26 -9.79 39.81 9.32
C THR A 26 -8.66 39.79 10.35
N LYS A 27 -8.34 38.62 10.90
CA LYS A 27 -7.34 38.44 11.96
C LYS A 27 -6.03 37.86 11.45
N CYS A 28 -5.99 37.38 10.21
CA CYS A 28 -4.82 36.73 9.65
C CYS A 28 -4.54 37.21 8.23
N GLU A 29 -3.45 37.97 8.09
CA GLU A 29 -2.91 38.33 6.79
C GLU A 29 -2.22 37.10 6.17
N VAL A 30 -2.83 36.57 5.11
CA VAL A 30 -2.28 35.46 4.35
C VAL A 30 -1.22 36.00 3.40
N ASP A 31 0.03 35.96 3.84
CA ASP A 31 1.17 36.27 2.99
C ASP A 31 1.50 35.04 2.11
N VAL A 32 0.95 35.03 0.89
CA VAL A 32 1.14 34.01 -0.15
C VAL A 32 2.60 33.88 -0.62
N GLN A 33 3.47 34.85 -0.30
CA GLN A 33 4.87 34.85 -0.73
C GLN A 33 5.85 34.50 0.40
N LYS A 34 5.38 34.37 1.64
CA LYS A 34 6.26 34.16 2.81
C LYS A 34 6.88 32.77 2.92
N GLY A 35 6.45 31.82 2.10
CA GLY A 35 6.95 30.45 2.14
C GLY A 35 7.36 29.96 0.76
N ASN A 36 8.61 29.55 0.64
CA ASN A 36 9.12 28.87 -0.55
C ASN A 36 8.73 27.38 -0.47
N TYR A 37 7.44 27.10 -0.60
CA TYR A 37 6.93 25.73 -0.63
C TYR A 37 7.24 25.15 -2.01
N SER A 38 8.14 24.17 -2.07
CA SER A 38 8.41 23.46 -3.31
C SER A 38 7.25 22.50 -3.60
N ASP A 39 6.75 22.54 -4.84
CA ASP A 39 5.63 21.69 -5.28
C ASP A 39 5.98 20.19 -5.17
N SER A 40 7.27 19.85 -5.31
CA SER A 40 7.80 18.50 -5.13
C SER A 40 7.67 17.99 -3.68
N GLU A 41 7.90 18.85 -2.68
CA GLU A 41 7.77 18.48 -1.27
C GLU A 41 6.30 18.24 -0.90
N CYS A 42 5.38 19.06 -1.43
CA CYS A 42 3.94 18.90 -1.21
C CYS A 42 3.39 17.63 -1.88
N THR A 43 3.78 17.39 -3.13
CA THR A 43 3.32 16.22 -3.92
C THR A 43 3.75 14.90 -3.30
N SER A 44 4.93 14.84 -2.65
CA SER A 44 5.44 13.61 -2.04
C SER A 44 4.55 13.03 -0.94
N ARG A 45 3.71 13.85 -0.30
CA ARG A 45 2.80 13.44 0.78
C ARG A 45 1.34 13.31 0.35
N CYS A 46 1.03 13.65 -0.89
CA CYS A 46 -0.32 13.62 -1.42
C CYS A 46 -0.55 12.31 -2.19
N PHE A 47 -1.08 11.30 -1.52
CA PHE A 47 -1.48 10.05 -2.18
C PHE A 47 -2.81 10.28 -2.92
N ARG A 48 -2.88 9.83 -4.18
CA ARG A 48 -4.13 9.85 -4.95
C ARG A 48 -5.10 8.83 -4.38
N ASP A 49 -6.38 9.18 -4.34
CA ASP A 49 -7.44 8.24 -4.00
C ASP A 49 -7.50 7.12 -5.05
N CYS A 50 -7.69 5.88 -4.58
CA CYS A 50 -7.87 4.72 -5.44
C CYS A 50 -9.14 4.81 -6.29
N ARG A 51 -10.17 5.52 -5.80
CA ARG A 51 -11.41 5.72 -6.54
C ARG A 51 -11.48 7.14 -7.10
N GLN A 52 -11.03 7.29 -8.35
CA GLN A 52 -11.08 8.56 -9.05
C GLN A 52 -12.06 8.51 -10.23
N ILE A 53 -12.92 9.52 -10.33
CA ILE A 53 -13.73 9.78 -11.52
C ILE A 53 -13.03 10.90 -12.30
N ARG A 54 -12.71 10.64 -13.58
CA ARG A 54 -12.07 11.61 -14.45
C ARG A 54 -12.99 11.92 -15.63
N TYR A 55 -13.25 13.21 -15.83
CA TYR A 55 -13.99 13.70 -16.98
C TYR A 55 -13.00 14.17 -18.05
N GLU A 56 -13.21 13.72 -19.28
CA GLU A 56 -12.56 14.30 -20.45
C GLU A 56 -13.46 15.44 -20.95
N ILE A 57 -12.88 16.63 -21.11
CA ILE A 57 -13.63 17.85 -21.43
C ILE A 57 -13.15 18.36 -22.78
N ASP A 58 -14.03 18.31 -23.77
CA ASP A 58 -13.81 18.93 -25.05
C ASP A 58 -14.44 20.32 -25.07
N HIS A 59 -13.61 21.34 -25.30
CA HIS A 59 -14.04 22.73 -25.35
C HIS A 59 -14.30 23.18 -26.79
N GLU A 60 -15.56 23.43 -27.13
CA GLU A 60 -15.95 24.03 -28.40
C GLU A 60 -16.42 25.48 -28.17
N ASN A 61 -15.71 26.44 -28.77
CA ASN A 61 -16.06 27.86 -28.67
C ASN A 61 -16.99 28.26 -29.82
N GLN A 62 -18.27 28.43 -29.55
CA GLN A 62 -19.23 28.90 -30.54
C GLN A 62 -19.18 30.42 -30.70
N GLY A 63 -18.27 30.90 -31.56
CA GLY A 63 -18.23 32.30 -32.02
C GLY A 63 -18.19 33.36 -30.91
N ARG A 64 -18.39 34.64 -31.29
CA ARG A 64 -18.55 35.73 -30.33
C ARG A 64 -20.02 36.02 -30.14
N MET A 65 -20.46 36.13 -28.89
CA MET A 65 -21.80 36.59 -28.57
C MET A 65 -21.93 38.10 -28.89
N LEU A 66 -23.13 38.50 -29.33
CA LEU A 66 -23.42 39.90 -29.69
C LEU A 66 -23.34 40.85 -28.48
N ARG A 67 -23.59 40.33 -27.27
CA ARG A 67 -23.48 41.08 -26.02
C ARG A 67 -22.23 40.65 -25.25
N PRO A 68 -21.37 41.58 -24.81
CA PRO A 68 -20.14 41.25 -24.08
C PRO A 68 -20.39 40.81 -22.62
N ASP A 69 -21.53 41.17 -22.05
CA ASP A 69 -21.88 40.88 -20.64
C ASP A 69 -22.49 39.48 -20.46
N LEU A 70 -22.64 38.70 -21.54
CA LEU A 70 -23.27 37.40 -21.52
C LEU A 70 -22.34 36.32 -22.08
N THR A 71 -22.19 35.24 -21.32
CA THR A 71 -21.48 34.02 -21.73
C THR A 71 -22.41 32.83 -21.61
N LEU A 72 -22.64 32.11 -22.70
CA LEU A 72 -23.42 30.88 -22.69
C LEU A 72 -22.48 29.68 -22.62
N ILE A 73 -22.63 28.85 -21.60
CA ILE A 73 -21.90 27.60 -21.43
C ILE A 73 -22.91 26.46 -21.59
N ASN A 74 -22.72 25.62 -22.62
CA ASN A 74 -23.52 24.43 -22.82
C ASN A 74 -22.72 23.20 -22.41
N LEU A 75 -23.27 22.39 -21.50
CA LEU A 75 -22.64 21.17 -21.00
C LEU A 75 -23.41 19.97 -21.52
N ASN A 76 -22.79 19.22 -22.43
CA ASN A 76 -23.38 18.04 -23.03
C ASN A 76 -22.47 16.82 -22.82
N TRP A 77 -23.07 15.64 -22.65
CA TRP A 77 -22.34 14.37 -22.67
C TRP A 77 -22.09 13.97 -24.12
N GLY A 78 -20.83 13.81 -24.53
CA GLY A 78 -20.48 13.45 -25.91
C GLY A 78 -20.95 12.05 -26.31
N SER A 79 -20.71 11.06 -25.44
CA SER A 79 -21.20 9.68 -25.56
C SER A 79 -21.59 9.16 -24.18
N PHE A 80 -22.65 8.37 -24.07
CA PHE A 80 -23.13 7.76 -22.82
C PHE A 80 -22.29 6.53 -22.38
N GLU A 81 -21.01 6.54 -22.70
CA GLU A 81 -20.09 5.46 -22.36
C GLU A 81 -19.24 5.89 -21.17
N TYR A 82 -19.21 5.05 -20.14
CA TYR A 82 -18.27 5.22 -19.04
C TYR A 82 -17.15 4.19 -19.20
N LEU A 83 -15.91 4.66 -19.22
CA LEU A 83 -14.74 3.79 -19.27
C LEU A 83 -14.32 3.44 -17.84
N SER A 84 -14.53 2.20 -17.43
CA SER A 84 -14.03 1.69 -16.15
C SER A 84 -12.59 1.19 -16.32
N MET A 85 -11.66 1.81 -15.59
CA MET A 85 -10.27 1.36 -15.51
C MET A 85 -9.99 0.84 -14.10
N GLU A 86 -9.73 -0.46 -13.97
CA GLU A 86 -9.36 -1.09 -12.70
C GLU A 86 -7.94 -1.65 -12.78
N GLN A 87 -7.14 -1.36 -11.75
CA GLN A 87 -5.81 -1.94 -11.60
C GLN A 87 -5.92 -3.26 -10.84
N GLN A 88 -5.59 -4.37 -11.50
CA GLN A 88 -5.59 -5.70 -10.88
C GLN A 88 -4.17 -6.18 -10.59
N TRP A 89 -4.02 -6.98 -9.53
CA TRP A 89 -2.75 -7.61 -9.17
C TRP A 89 -2.33 -8.61 -10.24
N LYS A 90 -1.18 -8.40 -10.87
CA LYS A 90 -0.65 -9.32 -11.90
C LYS A 90 -0.18 -10.66 -11.32
N TYR A 91 0.34 -10.66 -10.09
CA TYR A 91 0.88 -11.85 -9.45
C TYR A 91 0.35 -11.99 -8.03
N SER A 92 -0.48 -13.00 -7.82
CA SER A 92 -1.04 -13.35 -6.52
C SER A 92 -0.20 -14.42 -5.82
N ILE A 93 -0.39 -14.55 -4.51
CA ILE A 93 0.21 -15.65 -3.72
C ILE A 93 -0.24 -17.01 -4.27
N THR A 94 -1.46 -17.11 -4.79
CA THR A 94 -1.96 -18.33 -5.43
C THR A 94 -1.20 -18.65 -6.71
N ALA A 95 -0.93 -17.64 -7.55
CA ALA A 95 -0.09 -17.79 -8.74
C ALA A 95 1.35 -18.18 -8.38
N PHE A 96 1.87 -17.64 -7.27
CA PHE A 96 3.18 -18.02 -6.73
C PHE A 96 3.27 -19.49 -6.32
N ILE A 97 2.33 -19.95 -5.50
CA ILE A 97 2.30 -21.34 -5.04
C ILE A 97 2.09 -22.30 -6.22
N ALA A 98 1.25 -21.92 -7.19
CA ALA A 98 1.04 -22.69 -8.41
C ALA A 98 2.32 -22.79 -9.26
N ALA A 99 3.06 -21.69 -9.42
CA ALA A 99 4.32 -21.70 -10.17
C ALA A 99 5.42 -22.52 -9.46
N LEU A 100 5.53 -22.41 -8.13
CA LEU A 100 6.45 -23.24 -7.34
C LEU A 100 6.07 -24.72 -7.38
N GLY A 101 4.79 -25.04 -7.15
CA GLY A 101 4.29 -26.41 -7.21
C GLY A 101 4.44 -27.02 -8.61
N GLY A 102 4.20 -26.24 -9.66
CA GLY A 102 4.39 -26.66 -11.05
C GLY A 102 5.85 -26.94 -11.39
N SER A 103 6.76 -26.06 -11.00
CA SER A 103 8.20 -26.25 -11.25
C SER A 103 8.79 -27.40 -10.43
N ILE A 104 8.50 -27.50 -9.13
CA ILE A 104 8.97 -28.58 -8.26
C ILE A 104 8.36 -29.92 -8.67
N GLY A 105 7.06 -29.94 -8.98
CA GLY A 105 6.33 -31.13 -9.41
C GLY A 105 6.83 -31.66 -10.75
N MET A 106 7.13 -30.77 -11.70
CA MET A 106 7.67 -31.17 -13.01
C MET A 106 9.12 -31.66 -12.93
N TRP A 107 9.97 -31.02 -12.12
CA TRP A 107 11.39 -31.37 -12.04
C TRP A 107 11.68 -32.59 -11.17
N LEU A 108 11.06 -32.65 -9.99
CA LEU A 108 11.37 -33.69 -8.99
C LEU A 108 10.31 -34.81 -8.96
N GLY A 109 9.18 -34.65 -9.65
CA GLY A 109 8.04 -35.57 -9.52
C GLY A 109 7.44 -35.58 -8.11
N LEU A 110 7.77 -34.58 -7.29
CA LEU A 110 7.37 -34.52 -5.88
C LEU A 110 5.97 -33.94 -5.77
N SER A 111 5.08 -34.74 -5.17
CA SER A 111 3.78 -34.28 -4.68
C SER A 111 3.94 -33.59 -3.32
N ILE A 112 2.98 -32.71 -2.98
CA ILE A 112 2.89 -32.07 -1.66
C ILE A 112 2.95 -33.09 -0.51
N LEU A 113 2.39 -34.29 -0.72
CA LEU A 113 2.41 -35.39 0.24
C LEU A 113 3.82 -35.94 0.47
N SER A 114 4.62 -36.07 -0.60
CA SER A 114 6.02 -36.50 -0.53
C SER A 114 6.88 -35.49 0.23
N LEU A 115 6.56 -34.20 0.10
CA LEU A 115 7.25 -33.10 0.78
C LEU A 115 6.97 -33.13 2.29
N ILE A 116 5.72 -33.40 2.69
CA ILE A 116 5.33 -33.53 4.11
C ILE A 116 5.94 -34.78 4.74
N GLN A 117 5.93 -35.90 4.04
CA GLN A 117 6.54 -37.15 4.51
C GLN A 117 8.07 -37.01 4.63
N GLY A 118 8.72 -36.40 3.64
CA GLY A 118 10.15 -36.11 3.69
C GLY A 118 10.49 -35.14 4.83
N GLY A 119 9.69 -34.07 5.01
CA GLY A 119 9.89 -33.08 6.06
C GLY A 119 9.74 -33.66 7.47
N THR A 120 8.71 -34.46 7.71
CA THR A 120 8.50 -35.13 9.01
C THR A 120 9.57 -36.17 9.30
N TYR A 121 10.01 -36.93 8.29
CA TYR A 121 11.13 -37.86 8.43
C TYR A 121 12.42 -37.13 8.78
N LEU A 122 12.75 -36.07 8.05
CA LEU A 122 13.93 -35.24 8.28
C LEU A 122 13.90 -34.58 9.66
N TYR A 123 12.75 -34.04 10.07
CA TYR A 123 12.54 -33.47 11.41
C TYR A 123 12.75 -34.52 12.50
N SER A 124 12.17 -35.71 12.36
CA SER A 124 12.35 -36.80 13.33
C SER A 124 13.80 -37.27 13.41
N TYR A 125 14.51 -37.28 12.27
CA TYR A 125 15.93 -37.64 12.19
C TYR A 125 16.81 -36.62 12.91
N PHE A 126 16.61 -35.32 12.65
CA PHE A 126 17.33 -34.26 13.35
C PHE A 126 17.00 -34.25 14.85
N ALA A 127 15.74 -34.42 15.24
CA ALA A 127 15.33 -34.50 16.64
C ALA A 127 16.04 -35.66 17.37
N ARG A 128 16.11 -36.84 16.75
CA ARG A 128 16.86 -37.99 17.30
C ARG A 128 18.34 -37.69 17.45
N LYS A 129 18.96 -37.00 16.49
CA LYS A 129 20.38 -36.64 16.52
C LYS A 129 20.69 -35.67 17.67
N VAL A 130 19.87 -34.64 17.84
CA VAL A 130 19.99 -33.66 18.93
C VAL A 130 19.75 -34.29 20.31
N VAL A 131 18.79 -35.21 20.42
CA VAL A 131 18.54 -35.94 21.67
C VAL A 131 19.72 -36.85 22.03
N LYS A 132 20.31 -37.54 21.04
CA LYS A 132 21.46 -38.43 21.25
C LYS A 132 22.70 -37.65 21.73
N GLU A 133 22.96 -36.47 21.17
CA GLU A 133 24.04 -35.59 21.63
C GLU A 133 23.82 -35.07 23.05
N LYS A 134 22.59 -34.68 23.40
CA LYS A 134 22.26 -34.27 24.78
C LYS A 134 22.44 -35.41 25.80
N LEU A 135 22.12 -36.64 25.41
CA LEU A 135 22.29 -37.83 26.24
C LEU A 135 23.78 -38.15 26.46
N LEU A 136 24.60 -38.07 25.40
CA LEU A 136 26.05 -38.24 25.49
C LEU A 136 26.72 -37.16 26.36
N LYS A 137 26.28 -35.90 26.26
CA LYS A 137 26.75 -34.82 27.14
C LYS A 137 26.41 -35.08 28.61
N LYS A 138 25.17 -35.48 28.92
CA LYS A 138 24.79 -35.84 30.29
C LYS A 138 25.62 -36.99 30.86
N ILE A 139 25.90 -38.02 30.05
CA ILE A 139 26.76 -39.14 30.46
C ILE A 139 28.20 -38.66 30.73
N SER A 140 28.76 -37.79 29.88
CA SER A 140 30.09 -37.22 30.11
C SER A 140 30.18 -36.34 31.35
N GLU A 141 29.14 -35.54 31.63
CA GLU A 141 29.05 -34.72 32.85
C GLU A 141 28.95 -35.59 34.11
N GLN A 142 28.14 -36.65 34.07
CA GLN A 142 28.05 -37.62 35.17
C GLN A 142 29.37 -38.37 35.40
N HIS A 143 30.10 -38.69 34.33
CA HIS A 143 31.38 -39.37 34.41
C HIS A 143 32.51 -38.46 34.94
N ASN A 144 32.46 -37.15 34.64
CA ASN A 144 33.38 -36.15 35.20
C ASN A 144 33.04 -35.84 36.67
N ALA A 145 31.76 -35.75 37.03
CA ALA A 145 31.34 -35.55 38.42
C ALA A 145 31.78 -36.70 39.35
N ARG A 146 31.85 -37.94 38.84
CA ARG A 146 32.37 -39.09 39.59
C ARG A 146 33.90 -39.14 39.74
N ARG A 147 34.67 -38.43 38.89
CA ARG A 147 36.14 -38.37 39.01
C ARG A 147 36.65 -37.25 39.91
N GLY A 148 35.85 -36.22 40.21
CA GLY A 148 36.20 -35.12 41.10
C GLY A 148 35.93 -35.34 42.59
N SER A 149 35.51 -36.54 43.01
CA SER A 149 35.14 -36.87 44.40
C SER A 149 36.12 -37.86 45.08
N LYS A 150 37.38 -37.89 44.64
CA LYS A 150 38.48 -38.62 45.28
C LYS A 150 39.57 -37.68 45.72
#